data_AF-A0A1H4B4G4-F1
#
_entry.id   AF-A0A1H4B4G4-F1
#
_cell.length_a   1.000
_cell.length_b   1.000
_cell.length_c   1.000
_cell.angle_alpha   90.00
_cell.angle_beta   90.00
_cell.angle_gamma   90.00
#
_symmetry.space_group_name_H-M   'P 1'
#
loop_
_entity.id
_entity.type
_entity.pdbx_description
1 polymer ?
#
loop_
_entity_poly.entity_id
_entity_poly.type
_entity_poly.pdbx_seq_one_letter_code
_entity_poly.pdbx_strand_id
1 'polypeptide(L)'
;MKRILLLIVCLGAMMTVKAQEVMYIPKNDVKALLVAIEVANKKNAEKDSKPFYIMIPDGFYDLGGTVLTQITGHHIALIGQSMEGTIIQNKPDIKQEGISKTAIFVNRGSNNYFQDLTLKNALDYYAAGSAGRAVTLQDKGTHTICNRVALLSYQDTYYSDNDLCQHYFQDSEIHGTVDFICGDGDVWFERCRIVTEKRSANGSGRDVIAAPKTSKTAWGYVFNRCTIENIISPFEYARGWHSTPRCIWLYTTLLTPEKLNANRFDTRGMNTVTSIFREYHTMNAQGQDITPKTNVLTFSMQRKKVENGQDVIIEREHTTETILTDDEAAQYSVANVFGDWHPDEVIRQVEKKAQQLKKRLK
;
A
#
# COMPACT_ATOMS: atom_id res chain seq x y z
N MET A 1 -70.99 0.72 -22.97
CA MET A 1 -69.75 0.33 -22.25
C MET A 1 -68.53 0.79 -23.04
N LYS A 2 -67.98 1.98 -22.75
CA LYS A 2 -66.70 2.44 -23.30
C LYS A 2 -65.71 2.56 -22.14
N ARG A 3 -64.70 1.70 -22.12
CA ARG A 3 -63.63 1.71 -21.12
C ARG A 3 -62.71 2.90 -21.42
N ILE A 4 -62.57 3.80 -20.45
CA ILE A 4 -61.55 4.86 -20.44
C ILE A 4 -60.24 4.19 -20.02
N LEU A 5 -59.28 4.12 -20.93
CA LEU A 5 -57.92 3.70 -20.65
C LEU A 5 -57.14 4.95 -20.20
N LEU A 6 -56.90 5.07 -18.91
CA LEU A 6 -56.08 6.12 -18.33
C LEU A 6 -54.61 5.78 -18.62
N LEU A 7 -54.02 6.43 -19.63
CA LEU A 7 -52.60 6.31 -19.94
C LEU A 7 -51.82 7.17 -18.92
N ILE A 8 -51.32 6.54 -17.85
CA ILE A 8 -50.36 7.18 -16.95
C ILE A 8 -49.03 7.25 -17.69
N VAL A 9 -48.74 8.41 -18.29
CA VAL A 9 -47.40 8.72 -18.80
C VAL A 9 -46.55 9.08 -17.59
N CYS A 10 -45.85 8.09 -17.04
CA CYS A 10 -44.72 8.35 -16.15
C CYS A 10 -43.63 9.06 -16.97
N LEU A 11 -43.59 10.39 -16.88
CA LEU A 11 -42.44 11.17 -17.29
C LEU A 11 -41.27 10.80 -16.35
N GLY A 12 -40.54 9.74 -16.71
CA GLY A 12 -39.24 9.49 -16.13
C GLY A 12 -38.34 10.66 -16.49
N ALA A 13 -37.90 11.42 -15.49
CA ALA A 13 -36.82 12.36 -15.65
C ALA A 13 -35.55 11.56 -16.03
N MET A 14 -35.35 11.37 -17.34
CA MET A 14 -34.05 11.00 -17.86
C MET A 14 -33.09 12.13 -17.47
N MET A 15 -32.30 11.89 -16.42
CA MET A 15 -31.06 12.61 -16.24
C MET A 15 -30.26 12.41 -17.52
N THR A 16 -30.21 13.44 -18.35
CA THR A 16 -29.24 13.54 -19.43
C THR A 16 -27.88 13.56 -18.75
N VAL A 17 -27.23 12.39 -18.70
CA VAL A 17 -25.85 12.25 -18.23
C VAL A 17 -25.00 13.02 -19.23
N LYS A 18 -24.76 14.30 -18.95
CA LYS A 18 -23.59 14.97 -19.52
C LYS A 18 -22.39 14.08 -19.20
N ALA A 19 -21.52 13.92 -20.20
CA ALA A 19 -20.27 13.17 -20.16
C ALA A 19 -19.34 13.72 -19.06
N GLN A 20 -19.64 13.42 -17.81
CA GLN A 20 -18.84 13.88 -16.70
C GLN A 20 -17.82 12.80 -16.39
N GLU A 21 -16.59 13.10 -16.78
CA GLU A 21 -15.33 12.48 -16.34
C GLU A 21 -15.08 12.77 -14.84
N VAL A 22 -16.05 13.34 -14.11
CA VAL A 22 -15.94 13.72 -12.71
C VAL A 22 -17.25 13.42 -11.99
N MET A 23 -17.20 12.72 -10.86
CA MET A 23 -18.31 12.55 -9.92
C MET A 23 -17.95 13.17 -8.56
N TYR A 24 -18.91 13.87 -7.95
CA TYR A 24 -18.77 14.44 -6.60
C TYR A 24 -19.59 13.61 -5.64
N ILE A 25 -18.95 13.08 -4.59
CA ILE A 25 -19.61 12.27 -3.58
C ILE A 25 -20.25 13.19 -2.54
N PRO A 26 -21.53 13.03 -2.17
CA PRO A 26 -22.08 13.71 -1.01
C PRO A 26 -21.33 13.32 0.27
N LYS A 27 -21.19 14.25 1.21
CA LYS A 27 -20.51 14.01 2.48
C LYS A 27 -21.11 12.79 3.21
N ASN A 28 -20.24 11.87 3.64
CA ASN A 28 -20.57 10.62 4.33
C ASN A 28 -21.46 9.63 3.55
N ASP A 29 -21.70 9.83 2.25
CA ASP A 29 -22.55 8.95 1.45
C ASP A 29 -21.74 7.79 0.84
N VAL A 30 -21.68 6.68 1.58
CA VAL A 30 -21.01 5.45 1.18
C VAL A 30 -21.65 4.83 -0.06
N LYS A 31 -22.99 4.91 -0.20
CA LYS A 31 -23.67 4.34 -1.36
C LYS A 31 -23.28 5.09 -2.63
N ALA A 32 -23.24 6.42 -2.57
CA ALA A 32 -22.78 7.24 -3.70
C ALA A 32 -21.31 6.95 -4.06
N LEU A 33 -20.43 6.77 -3.06
CA LEU A 33 -19.03 6.38 -3.31
C LEU A 33 -18.93 5.05 -4.06
N LEU A 34 -19.63 4.01 -3.59
CA LEU A 34 -19.60 2.68 -4.23
C LEU A 34 -20.19 2.72 -5.65
N VAL A 35 -21.30 3.45 -5.85
CA VAL A 35 -21.89 3.65 -7.19
C VAL A 35 -20.92 4.39 -8.11
N ALA A 36 -20.20 5.40 -7.61
CA ALA A 36 -19.22 6.12 -8.41
C ALA A 36 -18.05 5.23 -8.85
N ILE A 37 -17.57 4.35 -7.98
CA ILE A 37 -16.54 3.36 -8.32
C ILE A 37 -17.06 2.40 -9.40
N GLU A 38 -18.30 1.90 -9.28
CA GLU A 38 -18.91 1.03 -10.30
C GLU A 38 -19.05 1.74 -11.67
N VAL A 39 -19.49 3.00 -11.66
CA VAL A 39 -19.60 3.82 -12.87
C VAL A 39 -18.23 4.05 -13.49
N ALA A 40 -17.22 4.38 -12.68
CA ALA A 40 -15.84 4.58 -13.15
C ALA A 40 -15.28 3.29 -13.75
N ASN A 41 -15.46 2.14 -13.10
CA ASN A 41 -15.05 0.83 -13.61
C ASN A 41 -15.63 0.54 -15.01
N LYS A 42 -16.91 0.85 -15.23
CA LYS A 42 -17.57 0.63 -16.52
C LYS A 42 -17.11 1.62 -17.59
N LYS A 43 -16.96 2.89 -17.23
CA LYS A 43 -16.57 3.95 -18.17
C LYS A 43 -15.10 3.87 -18.57
N ASN A 44 -14.26 3.39 -17.67
CA ASN A 44 -12.83 3.29 -17.87
C ASN A 44 -12.36 1.83 -18.01
N ALA A 45 -13.16 0.99 -18.67
CA ALA A 45 -12.79 -0.40 -18.92
C ALA A 45 -11.60 -0.53 -19.89
N GLU A 46 -11.48 0.41 -20.83
CA GLU A 46 -10.40 0.41 -21.83
C GLU A 46 -9.14 1.11 -21.31
N LYS A 47 -7.96 0.58 -21.67
CA LYS A 47 -6.67 1.09 -21.18
C LYS A 47 -6.32 2.50 -21.65
N ASP A 48 -6.90 2.97 -22.76
CA ASP A 48 -6.71 4.32 -23.32
C ASP A 48 -7.82 5.30 -22.90
N SER A 49 -8.68 4.89 -21.96
CA SER A 49 -9.74 5.74 -21.42
C SER A 49 -9.17 7.03 -20.82
N LYS A 50 -9.86 8.14 -21.05
CA LYS A 50 -9.54 9.40 -20.39
C LYS A 50 -9.71 9.28 -18.87
N PRO A 51 -8.95 10.06 -18.07
CA PRO A 51 -9.05 9.99 -16.62
C PRO A 51 -10.47 10.24 -16.09
N PHE A 52 -10.89 9.44 -15.12
CA PHE A 52 -12.17 9.58 -14.42
C PHE A 52 -11.95 9.94 -12.96
N TYR A 53 -12.47 11.09 -12.53
CA TYR A 53 -12.24 11.64 -11.20
C TYR A 53 -13.44 11.38 -10.29
N ILE A 54 -13.18 10.81 -9.12
CA ILE A 54 -14.14 10.69 -8.03
C ILE A 54 -13.67 11.63 -6.92
N MET A 55 -14.38 12.73 -6.74
CA MET A 55 -14.07 13.77 -5.77
C MET A 55 -14.85 13.54 -4.48
N ILE A 56 -14.15 13.38 -3.36
CA ILE A 56 -14.72 12.94 -2.09
C ILE A 56 -14.49 14.06 -1.05
N PRO A 57 -15.53 14.71 -0.51
CA PRO A 57 -15.35 15.75 0.51
C PRO A 57 -14.84 15.16 1.84
N ASP A 58 -14.44 16.04 2.76
CA ASP A 58 -14.09 15.62 4.12
C ASP A 58 -15.32 15.01 4.79
N GLY A 59 -15.13 13.82 5.36
CA GLY A 59 -16.20 12.99 5.87
C GLY A 59 -15.72 11.60 6.28
N PHE A 60 -16.59 10.89 6.98
CA PHE A 60 -16.37 9.52 7.40
C PHE A 60 -17.28 8.57 6.60
N TYR A 61 -16.65 7.74 5.77
CA TYR A 61 -17.29 6.80 4.87
C TYR A 61 -17.13 5.39 5.42
N ASP A 62 -18.06 5.00 6.29
CA ASP A 62 -18.05 3.69 6.95
C ASP A 62 -18.69 2.60 6.09
N LEU A 63 -17.86 1.76 5.51
CA LEU A 63 -18.25 0.59 4.71
C LEU A 63 -18.75 -0.57 5.57
N GLY A 64 -18.73 -0.46 6.91
CA GLY A 64 -19.08 -1.55 7.82
C GLY A 64 -18.25 -2.80 7.51
N GLY A 65 -18.88 -3.97 7.44
CA GLY A 65 -18.20 -5.23 7.12
C GLY A 65 -17.82 -5.41 5.65
N THR A 66 -18.06 -4.45 4.77
CA THR A 66 -17.77 -4.58 3.33
C THR A 66 -16.26 -4.61 3.07
N VAL A 67 -15.85 -5.59 2.28
CA VAL A 67 -14.47 -5.84 1.87
C VAL A 67 -14.41 -6.07 0.36
N LEU A 68 -13.21 -6.01 -0.20
CA LEU A 68 -12.90 -6.35 -1.58
C LEU A 68 -13.67 -5.51 -2.62
N THR A 69 -13.89 -4.22 -2.34
CA THR A 69 -14.48 -3.30 -3.32
C THR A 69 -13.55 -3.20 -4.53
N GLN A 70 -14.03 -3.62 -5.71
CA GLN A 70 -13.18 -3.74 -6.90
C GLN A 70 -13.02 -2.39 -7.60
N ILE A 71 -11.77 -2.05 -7.95
CA ILE A 71 -11.43 -0.97 -8.88
C ILE A 71 -10.80 -1.63 -10.10
N THR A 72 -11.62 -1.96 -11.10
CA THR A 72 -11.23 -2.71 -12.29
C THR A 72 -10.89 -1.83 -13.49
N GLY A 73 -11.40 -0.59 -13.53
CA GLY A 73 -11.11 0.34 -14.62
C GLY A 73 -9.74 1.02 -14.49
N HIS A 74 -9.26 1.59 -15.59
CA HIS A 74 -7.96 2.26 -15.73
C HIS A 74 -8.09 3.79 -15.60
N HIS A 75 -7.02 4.51 -15.26
CA HIS A 75 -7.05 5.99 -15.17
C HIS A 75 -8.15 6.55 -14.24
N ILE A 76 -8.52 5.80 -13.20
CA ILE A 76 -9.49 6.23 -12.19
C ILE A 76 -8.73 6.97 -11.08
N ALA A 77 -9.14 8.20 -10.78
CA ALA A 77 -8.59 9.03 -9.73
C ALA A 77 -9.59 9.19 -8.57
N LEU A 78 -9.31 8.60 -7.40
CA LEU A 78 -10.05 8.86 -6.16
C LEU A 78 -9.32 9.96 -5.39
N ILE A 79 -9.96 11.12 -5.28
CA ILE A 79 -9.34 12.32 -4.70
C ILE A 79 -10.21 12.82 -3.56
N GLY A 80 -9.72 12.68 -2.33
CA GLY A 80 -10.34 13.26 -1.15
C GLY A 80 -10.08 14.76 -1.03
N GLN A 81 -10.78 15.40 -0.11
CA GLN A 81 -10.61 16.82 0.16
C GLN A 81 -9.32 17.07 0.94
N SER A 82 -9.04 16.23 1.94
CA SER A 82 -7.81 16.22 2.72
C SER A 82 -7.48 14.81 3.21
N MET A 83 -6.18 14.53 3.40
CA MET A 83 -5.71 13.24 3.91
C MET A 83 -6.33 12.92 5.27
N GLU A 84 -6.39 13.91 6.16
CA GLU A 84 -6.87 13.78 7.53
C GLU A 84 -8.41 13.79 7.63
N GLY A 85 -9.09 14.44 6.69
CA GLY A 85 -10.53 14.68 6.74
C GLY A 85 -11.37 13.72 5.90
N THR A 86 -10.85 13.15 4.81
CA THR A 86 -11.56 12.16 3.99
C THR A 86 -11.16 10.75 4.43
N ILE A 87 -11.96 10.13 5.31
CA ILE A 87 -11.67 8.81 5.88
C ILE A 87 -12.64 7.77 5.32
N ILE A 88 -12.10 6.78 4.63
CA ILE A 88 -12.83 5.59 4.14
C ILE A 88 -12.42 4.41 5.01
N GLN A 89 -13.39 3.82 5.71
CA GLN A 89 -13.11 2.77 6.68
C GLN A 89 -13.96 1.52 6.39
N ASN A 90 -13.36 0.34 6.52
CA ASN A 90 -14.12 -0.88 6.77
C ASN A 90 -13.81 -1.45 8.17
N LYS A 91 -14.68 -2.34 8.64
CA LYS A 91 -14.58 -3.07 9.90
C LYS A 91 -15.03 -4.52 9.67
N PRO A 92 -14.22 -5.34 9.00
CA PRO A 92 -14.55 -6.75 8.81
C PRO A 92 -14.59 -7.50 10.15
N ASP A 93 -15.43 -8.53 10.23
CA ASP A 93 -15.46 -9.44 11.37
C ASP A 93 -14.13 -10.19 11.49
N ILE A 94 -13.67 -10.48 12.71
CA ILE A 94 -12.41 -11.19 12.97
C ILE A 94 -12.32 -12.55 12.25
N LYS A 95 -13.45 -13.21 11.97
CA LYS A 95 -13.52 -14.47 11.22
C LYS A 95 -13.13 -14.31 9.75
N GLN A 96 -13.14 -13.08 9.24
CA GLN A 96 -12.75 -12.74 7.87
C GLN A 96 -11.27 -12.37 7.75
N GLU A 97 -10.51 -12.39 8.85
CA GLU A 97 -9.07 -12.15 8.85
C GLU A 97 -8.36 -12.90 7.72
N GLY A 98 -7.47 -12.18 7.02
CA GLY A 98 -6.72 -12.74 5.91
C GLY A 98 -6.34 -11.74 4.83
N ILE A 99 -5.11 -11.86 4.35
CA ILE A 99 -4.48 -10.98 3.35
C ILE A 99 -5.28 -10.82 2.04
N SER A 100 -6.03 -11.84 1.62
CA SER A 100 -6.85 -11.78 0.39
C SER A 100 -8.34 -11.60 0.66
N LYS A 101 -8.72 -11.22 1.88
CA LYS A 101 -10.12 -11.13 2.31
C LYS A 101 -10.50 -9.76 2.84
N THR A 102 -9.58 -9.07 3.51
CA THR A 102 -9.92 -7.91 4.34
C THR A 102 -9.75 -6.56 3.64
N ALA A 103 -9.12 -6.51 2.46
CA ALA A 103 -8.86 -5.28 1.71
C ALA A 103 -10.10 -4.40 1.58
N ILE A 104 -9.96 -3.09 1.78
CA ILE A 104 -11.04 -2.12 1.45
C ILE A 104 -11.20 -2.10 -0.06
N PHE A 105 -10.09 -1.84 -0.76
CA PHE A 105 -10.03 -1.82 -2.21
C PHE A 105 -9.15 -2.93 -2.76
N VAL A 106 -9.62 -3.54 -3.84
CA VAL A 106 -8.80 -4.38 -4.72
C VAL A 106 -8.64 -3.62 -6.02
N ASN A 107 -7.48 -3.00 -6.21
CA ASN A 107 -7.14 -2.33 -7.46
C ASN A 107 -6.65 -3.36 -8.47
N ARG A 108 -7.24 -3.39 -9.65
CA ARG A 108 -6.83 -4.23 -10.80
C ARG A 108 -6.54 -3.41 -12.04
N GLY A 109 -6.98 -2.15 -12.04
CA GLY A 109 -6.73 -1.22 -13.13
C GLY A 109 -5.29 -0.74 -13.16
N SER A 110 -4.98 -0.01 -14.22
CA SER A 110 -3.65 0.58 -14.44
C SER A 110 -3.76 2.09 -14.47
N ASN A 111 -2.69 2.78 -14.09
CA ASN A 111 -2.66 4.24 -14.02
C ASN A 111 -3.73 4.83 -13.07
N ASN A 112 -4.13 4.07 -12.05
CA ASN A 112 -5.09 4.52 -11.05
C ASN A 112 -4.38 5.39 -10.00
N TYR A 113 -5.12 6.36 -9.46
CA TYR A 113 -4.55 7.44 -8.68
C TYR A 113 -5.38 7.67 -7.41
N PHE A 114 -4.72 7.68 -6.26
CA PHE A 114 -5.33 7.96 -4.96
C PHE A 114 -4.65 9.18 -4.35
N GLN A 115 -5.43 10.14 -3.87
CA GLN A 115 -4.87 11.34 -3.30
C GLN A 115 -5.74 11.94 -2.19
N ASP A 116 -5.07 12.51 -1.18
CA ASP A 116 -5.68 13.30 -0.11
C ASP A 116 -6.82 12.55 0.59
N LEU A 117 -6.58 11.30 0.99
CA LEU A 117 -7.56 10.47 1.70
C LEU A 117 -6.90 9.48 2.65
N THR A 118 -7.66 8.98 3.61
CA THR A 118 -7.28 7.90 4.52
C THR A 118 -8.08 6.64 4.20
N LEU A 119 -7.39 5.51 4.04
CA LEU A 119 -7.98 4.17 4.03
C LEU A 119 -7.69 3.50 5.37
N LYS A 120 -8.72 3.14 6.12
CA LYS A 120 -8.58 2.53 7.44
C LYS A 120 -9.27 1.17 7.52
N ASN A 121 -8.50 0.12 7.79
CA ASN A 121 -9.08 -1.17 8.12
C ASN A 121 -9.14 -1.34 9.64
N ALA A 122 -10.36 -1.33 10.17
CA ALA A 122 -10.66 -1.35 11.59
C ALA A 122 -11.02 -2.76 12.12
N LEU A 123 -10.55 -3.83 11.47
CA LEU A 123 -10.55 -5.18 12.06
C LEU A 123 -10.00 -5.11 13.50
N ASP A 124 -10.67 -5.79 14.43
CA ASP A 124 -10.23 -5.83 15.83
C ASP A 124 -8.99 -6.72 15.98
N TYR A 125 -7.83 -6.12 15.70
CA TYR A 125 -6.54 -6.79 15.63
C TYR A 125 -6.18 -7.50 16.94
N TYR A 126 -6.42 -6.86 18.10
CA TYR A 126 -6.10 -7.47 19.40
C TYR A 126 -7.07 -8.58 19.79
N ALA A 127 -8.31 -8.56 19.29
CA ALA A 127 -9.26 -9.66 19.48
C ALA A 127 -9.09 -10.81 18.47
N ALA A 128 -8.34 -10.62 17.39
CA ALA A 128 -8.19 -11.64 16.34
C ALA A 128 -7.49 -12.92 16.84
N GLY A 129 -6.62 -12.82 17.85
CA GLY A 129 -5.87 -13.94 18.45
C GLY A 129 -4.86 -14.64 17.51
N SER A 130 -5.00 -14.46 16.20
CA SER A 130 -4.10 -14.88 15.13
C SER A 130 -3.21 -13.72 14.68
N ALA A 131 -2.70 -13.78 13.44
CA ALA A 131 -1.89 -12.73 12.83
C ALA A 131 -2.62 -11.37 12.71
N GLY A 132 -3.96 -11.35 12.63
CA GLY A 132 -4.74 -10.11 12.55
C GLY A 132 -4.58 -9.36 11.22
N ARG A 133 -4.41 -10.08 10.10
CA ARG A 133 -4.20 -9.54 8.74
C ARG A 133 -5.39 -8.72 8.26
N ALA A 134 -5.17 -7.43 8.06
CA ALA A 134 -6.18 -6.41 7.83
C ALA A 134 -5.71 -5.46 6.72
N VAL A 135 -5.90 -5.87 5.46
CA VAL A 135 -5.41 -5.10 4.31
C VAL A 135 -6.28 -3.85 4.10
N THR A 136 -5.66 -2.73 3.75
CA THR A 136 -6.38 -1.52 3.30
C THR A 136 -6.51 -1.53 1.77
N LEU A 137 -5.39 -1.64 1.06
CA LEU A 137 -5.31 -1.68 -0.39
C LEU A 137 -4.57 -2.95 -0.82
N GLN A 138 -5.28 -3.83 -1.54
CA GLN A 138 -4.66 -4.91 -2.30
C GLN A 138 -4.51 -4.43 -3.75
N ASP A 139 -3.27 -4.21 -4.18
CA ASP A 139 -2.98 -3.64 -5.48
C ASP A 139 -2.46 -4.68 -6.46
N LYS A 140 -3.33 -5.13 -7.34
CA LYS A 140 -3.03 -6.03 -8.46
C LYS A 140 -2.81 -5.25 -9.78
N GLY A 141 -2.85 -3.92 -9.72
CA GLY A 141 -2.70 -3.04 -10.86
C GLY A 141 -1.25 -2.86 -11.30
N THR A 142 -1.02 -1.82 -12.11
CA THR A 142 0.32 -1.28 -12.36
C THR A 142 0.21 0.22 -12.65
N HIS A 143 1.28 0.97 -12.39
CA HIS A 143 1.31 2.43 -12.41
C HIS A 143 0.32 3.08 -11.43
N THR A 144 0.08 2.44 -10.29
CA THR A 144 -0.73 3.03 -9.22
C THR A 144 0.06 4.12 -8.52
N ILE A 145 -0.57 5.27 -8.30
CA ILE A 145 0.01 6.37 -7.51
C ILE A 145 -0.85 6.63 -6.28
N CYS A 146 -0.20 6.71 -5.12
CA CYS A 146 -0.79 7.18 -3.86
C CYS A 146 -0.04 8.45 -3.42
N ASN A 147 -0.70 9.61 -3.46
CA ASN A 147 -0.10 10.90 -3.13
C ASN A 147 -0.84 11.55 -1.96
N ARG A 148 -0.20 11.68 -0.79
CA ARG A 148 -0.85 12.10 0.47
C ARG A 148 -2.02 11.20 0.82
N VAL A 149 -1.74 9.90 0.87
CA VAL A 149 -2.69 8.87 1.28
C VAL A 149 -2.22 8.26 2.60
N ALA A 150 -3.12 8.11 3.56
CA ALA A 150 -2.85 7.36 4.78
C ALA A 150 -3.46 5.96 4.69
N LEU A 151 -2.64 4.92 4.85
CA LEU A 151 -3.07 3.53 4.95
C LEU A 151 -2.95 3.08 6.41
N LEU A 152 -4.09 2.94 7.09
CA LEU A 152 -4.15 2.68 8.52
C LEU A 152 -4.64 1.25 8.79
N SER A 153 -3.75 0.37 9.23
CA SER A 153 -4.12 -0.92 9.81
C SER A 153 -3.02 -1.49 10.71
N TYR A 154 -2.95 -2.82 10.82
CA TYR A 154 -1.99 -3.54 11.64
C TYR A 154 -1.14 -4.46 10.77
N GLN A 155 -1.43 -5.76 10.72
CA GLN A 155 -0.66 -6.70 9.91
C GLN A 155 -1.17 -6.71 8.46
N ASP A 156 -0.25 -6.73 7.49
CA ASP A 156 -0.50 -6.73 6.03
C ASP A 156 -1.26 -5.48 5.49
N THR A 157 -1.03 -4.28 6.05
CA THR A 157 -1.75 -3.04 5.69
C THR A 157 -1.81 -2.74 4.18
N TYR A 158 -0.70 -2.85 3.45
CA TYR A 158 -0.62 -2.68 2.00
C TYR A 158 -0.08 -3.95 1.35
N TYR A 159 -0.81 -4.45 0.33
CA TYR A 159 -0.45 -5.68 -0.37
C TYR A 159 -0.30 -5.44 -1.88
N SER A 160 0.93 -5.37 -2.39
CA SER A 160 1.20 -5.31 -3.84
C SER A 160 1.17 -6.73 -4.43
N ASP A 161 0.08 -7.08 -5.10
CA ASP A 161 -0.23 -8.43 -5.55
C ASP A 161 -0.14 -8.57 -7.08
N ASN A 162 1.00 -8.14 -7.63
CA ASN A 162 1.37 -8.28 -9.04
C ASN A 162 2.90 -8.28 -9.16
N ASP A 163 3.48 -9.32 -9.78
CA ASP A 163 4.93 -9.55 -9.86
C ASP A 163 5.67 -8.68 -10.90
N LEU A 164 4.92 -7.89 -11.67
CA LEU A 164 5.43 -6.95 -12.66
C LEU A 164 4.86 -5.53 -12.45
N CYS A 165 4.28 -5.25 -11.28
CA CYS A 165 3.73 -3.93 -11.02
C CYS A 165 4.83 -2.90 -10.75
N GLN A 166 4.51 -1.65 -11.10
CA GLN A 166 5.24 -0.46 -10.69
C GLN A 166 4.29 0.44 -9.92
N HIS A 167 4.55 0.70 -8.64
CA HIS A 167 3.68 1.55 -7.81
C HIS A 167 4.48 2.66 -7.14
N TYR A 168 3.86 3.83 -6.96
CA TYR A 168 4.50 5.00 -6.40
C TYR A 168 3.70 5.61 -5.25
N PHE A 169 4.33 5.75 -4.11
CA PHE A 169 3.80 6.47 -2.96
C PHE A 169 4.60 7.74 -2.75
N GLN A 170 3.92 8.86 -2.53
CA GLN A 170 4.55 10.14 -2.24
C GLN A 170 3.85 10.82 -1.07
N ASP A 171 4.65 11.35 -0.13
CA ASP A 171 4.18 12.17 1.01
C ASP A 171 3.00 11.48 1.74
N SER A 172 3.03 10.15 1.81
CA SER A 172 1.95 9.27 2.28
C SER A 172 2.31 8.63 3.62
N GLU A 173 1.30 8.12 4.33
CA GLU A 173 1.49 7.46 5.63
C GLU A 173 1.08 5.99 5.54
N ILE A 174 1.90 5.08 6.08
CA ILE A 174 1.55 3.66 6.15
C ILE A 174 1.81 3.18 7.58
N HIS A 175 0.73 2.70 8.22
CA HIS A 175 0.74 2.23 9.60
C HIS A 175 0.58 0.72 9.67
N GLY A 176 1.32 0.05 10.55
CA GLY A 176 1.09 -1.36 10.80
C GLY A 176 2.03 -2.00 11.82
N THR A 177 1.94 -3.32 11.98
CA THR A 177 2.75 -4.09 12.95
C THR A 177 3.76 -4.99 12.23
N VAL A 178 3.30 -6.12 11.73
CA VAL A 178 4.13 -7.10 11.02
C VAL A 178 3.75 -7.13 9.56
N ASP A 179 4.75 -7.18 8.69
CA ASP A 179 4.62 -7.36 7.24
C ASP A 179 3.66 -6.37 6.60
N PHE A 180 3.54 -5.17 7.16
CA PHE A 180 2.45 -4.26 6.80
C PHE A 180 2.63 -3.60 5.44
N ILE A 181 3.81 -3.73 4.84
CA ILE A 181 4.07 -3.47 3.43
C ILE A 181 4.58 -4.77 2.81
N CYS A 182 3.73 -5.50 2.08
CA CYS A 182 4.08 -6.82 1.59
C CYS A 182 3.65 -7.07 0.15
N GLY A 183 4.23 -8.11 -0.45
CA GLY A 183 3.93 -8.49 -1.83
C GLY A 183 5.11 -8.36 -2.79
N ASP A 184 4.80 -8.20 -4.07
CA ASP A 184 5.73 -8.29 -5.20
C ASP A 184 5.77 -6.95 -5.96
N GLY A 185 6.57 -6.86 -7.02
CA GLY A 185 6.66 -5.66 -7.85
C GLY A 185 7.77 -4.69 -7.47
N ASP A 186 7.90 -3.64 -8.28
CA ASP A 186 8.73 -2.47 -8.03
C ASP A 186 7.87 -1.39 -7.37
N VAL A 187 8.12 -1.10 -6.10
CA VAL A 187 7.32 -0.13 -5.34
C VAL A 187 8.23 0.92 -4.72
N TRP A 188 8.00 2.18 -5.07
CA TRP A 188 8.78 3.30 -4.56
C TRP A 188 7.97 4.12 -3.56
N PHE A 189 8.54 4.32 -2.37
CA PHE A 189 8.00 5.17 -1.32
C PHE A 189 8.87 6.41 -1.19
N GLU A 190 8.36 7.56 -1.63
CA GLU A 190 9.04 8.85 -1.60
C GLU A 190 8.53 9.68 -0.42
N ARG A 191 9.42 10.03 0.51
CA ARG A 191 9.09 10.90 1.68
C ARG A 191 7.87 10.44 2.46
N CYS A 192 7.65 9.12 2.51
CA CYS A 192 6.54 8.55 3.25
C CYS A 192 6.86 8.45 4.75
N ARG A 193 5.83 8.59 5.57
CA ARG A 193 5.87 8.34 7.00
C ARG A 193 5.45 6.89 7.25
N ILE A 194 6.34 6.13 7.85
CA ILE A 194 6.18 4.70 8.10
C ILE A 194 6.04 4.52 9.61
N VAL A 195 4.85 4.17 10.07
CA VAL A 195 4.52 4.15 11.50
C VAL A 195 4.32 2.71 11.94
N THR A 196 5.14 2.24 12.88
CA THR A 196 4.89 0.92 13.47
C THR A 196 3.99 1.05 14.69
N GLU A 197 2.87 0.35 14.66
CA GLU A 197 1.88 0.29 15.72
C GLU A 197 2.27 -0.74 16.79
N LYS A 198 1.56 -0.73 17.93
CA LYS A 198 1.82 -1.72 19.00
C LYS A 198 1.51 -3.13 18.52
N ARG A 199 2.54 -4.00 18.49
CA ARG A 199 2.38 -5.43 18.12
C ARG A 199 1.35 -6.17 18.97
N SER A 200 1.27 -5.86 20.26
CA SER A 200 0.30 -6.41 21.19
C SER A 200 -0.16 -5.33 22.18
N ALA A 201 -1.27 -5.56 22.89
CA ALA A 201 -1.86 -4.57 23.77
C ALA A 201 -0.90 -4.05 24.87
N ASN A 202 0.03 -4.90 25.33
CA ASN A 202 1.06 -4.54 26.32
C ASN A 202 2.36 -4.02 25.68
N GLY A 203 2.41 -3.85 24.36
CA GLY A 203 3.60 -3.39 23.63
C GLY A 203 4.70 -4.44 23.44
N SER A 204 4.46 -5.70 23.80
CA SER A 204 5.42 -6.80 23.57
C SER A 204 5.35 -7.32 22.14
N GLY A 205 6.44 -7.93 21.69
CA GLY A 205 6.59 -8.47 20.35
C GLY A 205 7.64 -7.72 19.53
N ARG A 206 7.75 -8.07 18.26
CA ARG A 206 8.62 -7.41 17.29
C ARG A 206 7.80 -7.14 16.03
N ASP A 207 8.00 -5.95 15.50
CA ASP A 207 7.40 -5.51 14.25
C ASP A 207 8.37 -5.70 13.09
N VAL A 208 7.83 -5.87 11.89
CA VAL A 208 8.62 -5.96 10.66
C VAL A 208 7.89 -5.12 9.64
N ILE A 209 8.58 -4.13 9.08
CA ILE A 209 7.91 -3.17 8.18
C ILE A 209 7.53 -3.83 6.86
N ALA A 210 8.53 -4.36 6.15
CA ALA A 210 8.34 -4.88 4.82
C ALA A 210 8.48 -6.40 4.73
N ALA A 211 7.62 -7.04 3.94
CA ALA A 211 7.73 -8.44 3.57
C ALA A 211 7.63 -8.61 2.05
N PRO A 212 8.67 -8.20 1.30
CA PRO A 212 8.71 -8.42 -0.14
C PRO A 212 8.79 -9.92 -0.46
N LYS A 213 8.10 -10.34 -1.51
CA LYS A 213 8.19 -11.65 -2.17
C LYS A 213 8.75 -11.55 -3.59
N THR A 214 9.46 -10.47 -3.88
CA THR A 214 9.85 -10.08 -5.23
C THR A 214 10.49 -11.22 -5.99
N SER A 215 10.03 -11.44 -7.22
CA SER A 215 10.37 -12.66 -7.97
C SER A 215 10.88 -12.38 -9.38
N LYS A 216 10.26 -11.43 -10.08
CA LYS A 216 10.58 -11.08 -11.47
C LYS A 216 11.11 -9.65 -11.64
N THR A 217 11.14 -8.88 -10.55
CA THR A 217 11.51 -7.47 -10.61
C THR A 217 13.01 -7.25 -10.42
N ALA A 218 13.48 -6.12 -10.96
CA ALA A 218 14.89 -5.74 -10.87
C ALA A 218 15.20 -5.03 -9.54
N TRP A 219 14.26 -4.21 -9.03
CA TRP A 219 14.52 -3.25 -7.97
C TRP A 219 13.84 -3.61 -6.65
N GLY A 220 12.60 -4.10 -6.71
CA GLY A 220 11.78 -4.42 -5.55
C GLY A 220 11.28 -3.17 -4.82
N TYR A 221 11.29 -3.21 -3.49
CA TYR A 221 10.83 -2.08 -2.70
C TYR A 221 11.96 -1.09 -2.44
N VAL A 222 11.69 0.20 -2.68
CA VAL A 222 12.62 1.29 -2.43
C VAL A 222 11.95 2.34 -1.55
N PHE A 223 12.49 2.55 -0.35
CA PHE A 223 12.07 3.58 0.59
C PHE A 223 13.07 4.71 0.53
N ASN A 224 12.69 5.84 -0.06
CA ASN A 224 13.57 6.98 -0.25
C ASN A 224 13.08 8.17 0.59
N ARG A 225 13.97 8.67 1.46
CA ARG A 225 13.71 9.82 2.35
C ARG A 225 12.51 9.60 3.27
N CYS A 226 12.19 8.35 3.58
CA CYS A 226 11.11 8.00 4.49
C CYS A 226 11.47 8.33 5.94
N THR A 227 10.45 8.60 6.76
CA THR A 227 10.60 8.73 8.21
C THR A 227 9.93 7.57 8.90
N ILE A 228 10.61 6.90 9.83
CA ILE A 228 10.05 5.83 10.66
C ILE A 228 9.77 6.31 12.07
N GLU A 229 8.55 6.08 12.54
CA GLU A 229 8.10 6.40 13.90
C GLU A 229 7.68 5.15 14.69
N ASN A 230 8.26 4.95 15.88
CA ASN A 230 7.94 3.84 16.78
C ASN A 230 8.53 3.96 18.19
N ILE A 231 7.74 4.18 19.24
CA ILE A 231 8.29 4.29 20.61
C ILE A 231 8.24 2.98 21.43
N ILE A 232 7.67 1.89 20.90
CA ILE A 232 7.22 0.76 21.72
C ILE A 232 7.95 -0.54 21.38
N SER A 233 7.57 -1.20 20.28
CA SER A 233 8.11 -2.51 19.91
C SER A 233 9.51 -2.35 19.31
N PRO A 234 10.44 -3.29 19.47
CA PRO A 234 11.56 -3.41 18.54
C PRO A 234 11.04 -3.68 17.12
N PHE A 235 11.75 -3.23 16.10
CA PHE A 235 11.38 -3.45 14.71
C PHE A 235 12.56 -3.78 13.80
N GLU A 236 12.24 -4.37 12.66
CA GLU A 236 13.16 -4.62 11.54
C GLU A 236 12.62 -3.98 10.25
N TYR A 237 13.52 -3.57 9.37
CA TYR A 237 13.18 -2.97 8.10
C TYR A 237 12.43 -3.91 7.17
N ALA A 238 12.90 -5.16 7.08
CA ALA A 238 12.28 -6.15 6.21
C ALA A 238 12.59 -7.58 6.63
N ARG A 239 11.74 -8.50 6.17
CA ARG A 239 12.01 -9.93 6.13
C ARG A 239 11.58 -10.54 4.79
N GLY A 240 12.27 -11.59 4.34
CA GLY A 240 11.97 -12.20 3.05
C GLY A 240 10.69 -13.05 3.07
N TRP A 241 9.73 -12.76 2.18
CA TRP A 241 8.53 -13.56 1.96
C TRP A 241 8.67 -14.44 0.70
N HIS A 242 9.54 -15.45 0.73
CA HIS A 242 9.81 -16.34 -0.43
C HIS A 242 10.54 -15.64 -1.60
N SER A 243 10.79 -16.41 -2.67
CA SER A 243 11.38 -15.94 -3.95
C SER A 243 12.78 -15.31 -3.82
N THR A 244 12.99 -14.08 -4.30
CA THR A 244 14.26 -13.32 -4.25
C THR A 244 13.94 -11.91 -3.74
N PRO A 245 13.66 -11.78 -2.44
CA PRO A 245 13.09 -10.57 -1.87
C PRO A 245 14.09 -9.40 -1.89
N ARG A 246 13.66 -8.25 -2.40
CA ARG A 246 14.47 -7.02 -2.55
C ARG A 246 13.83 -5.86 -1.81
N CYS A 247 14.59 -5.21 -0.93
CA CYS A 247 14.12 -4.06 -0.14
C CYS A 247 15.28 -3.13 0.21
N ILE A 248 15.13 -1.86 -0.15
CA ILE A 248 16.21 -0.88 -0.09
C ILE A 248 15.73 0.36 0.65
N TRP A 249 16.52 0.81 1.62
CA TRP A 249 16.24 1.99 2.44
C TRP A 249 17.30 3.05 2.18
N LEU A 250 16.88 4.22 1.70
CA LEU A 250 17.74 5.33 1.31
C LEU A 250 17.37 6.58 2.09
N TYR A 251 18.34 7.24 2.71
CA TYR A 251 18.16 8.52 3.40
C TYR A 251 17.04 8.49 4.45
N THR A 252 16.90 7.36 5.14
CA THR A 252 15.77 7.10 6.05
C THR A 252 15.98 7.83 7.37
N THR A 253 14.98 8.52 7.88
CA THR A 253 15.05 9.15 9.22
C THR A 253 14.36 8.28 10.25
N LEU A 254 15.07 7.87 11.31
CA LEU A 254 14.52 7.16 12.45
C LEU A 254 14.23 8.14 13.58
N LEU A 255 12.96 8.22 14.00
CA LEU A 255 12.59 9.00 15.19
C LEU A 255 12.99 8.32 16.50
N THR A 256 13.24 7.00 16.44
CA THR A 256 13.45 6.09 17.59
C THR A 256 14.49 5.01 17.22
N PRO A 257 15.73 5.41 16.92
CA PRO A 257 16.77 4.51 16.42
C PRO A 257 17.09 3.35 17.38
N GLU A 258 16.86 3.52 18.68
CA GLU A 258 17.05 2.49 19.70
C GLU A 258 16.07 1.31 19.60
N LYS A 259 14.98 1.46 18.85
CA LYS A 259 14.00 0.39 18.58
C LYS A 259 14.35 -0.43 17.35
N LEU A 260 15.21 0.07 16.47
CA LEU A 260 15.66 -0.69 15.31
C LEU A 260 16.60 -1.82 15.78
N ASN A 261 16.29 -3.04 15.39
CA ASN A 261 17.13 -4.20 15.68
C ASN A 261 18.58 -3.97 15.19
N ALA A 262 19.56 -4.45 15.95
CA ALA A 262 20.97 -4.35 15.58
C ALA A 262 21.28 -4.97 14.20
N ASN A 263 20.60 -6.07 13.85
CA ASN A 263 20.75 -6.68 12.53
C ASN A 263 20.09 -5.86 11.40
N ARG A 264 19.24 -4.88 11.73
CA ARG A 264 18.40 -4.09 10.79
C ARG A 264 17.31 -4.90 10.08
N PHE A 265 17.64 -6.10 9.60
CA PHE A 265 16.77 -6.99 8.84
C PHE A 265 16.61 -8.35 9.56
N ASP A 266 15.46 -9.00 9.35
CA ASP A 266 15.24 -10.38 9.81
C ASP A 266 16.00 -11.36 8.91
N THR A 267 16.96 -12.08 9.49
CA THR A 267 17.84 -13.01 8.76
C THR A 267 17.23 -14.40 8.53
N ARG A 268 16.08 -14.71 9.15
CA ARG A 268 15.38 -15.99 8.94
C ARG A 268 14.27 -15.87 7.91
N GLY A 269 13.60 -14.72 7.89
CA GLY A 269 12.44 -14.48 7.01
C GLY A 269 11.39 -15.59 7.10
N MET A 270 10.63 -15.78 6.03
CA MET A 270 9.71 -16.91 5.88
C MET A 270 10.40 -18.06 5.16
N ASN A 271 11.54 -18.51 5.69
CA ASN A 271 12.42 -19.53 5.10
C ASN A 271 12.96 -19.10 3.73
N THR A 272 13.65 -17.96 3.67
CA THR A 272 14.21 -17.39 2.42
C THR A 272 15.63 -16.87 2.65
N VAL A 273 16.56 -17.23 1.76
CA VAL A 273 17.99 -16.87 1.87
C VAL A 273 18.44 -15.84 0.83
N THR A 274 17.69 -15.67 -0.24
CA THR A 274 17.99 -14.81 -1.41
C THR A 274 17.62 -13.34 -1.17
N SER A 275 17.63 -12.91 0.09
CA SER A 275 17.26 -11.57 0.50
C SER A 275 18.32 -10.56 0.09
N ILE A 276 17.95 -9.62 -0.76
CA ILE A 276 18.77 -8.48 -1.17
C ILE A 276 18.22 -7.27 -0.43
N PHE A 277 18.68 -7.14 0.82
CA PHE A 277 18.26 -6.08 1.72
C PHE A 277 19.42 -5.16 2.01
N ARG A 278 19.23 -3.86 1.76
CA ARG A 278 20.30 -2.88 1.93
C ARG A 278 19.79 -1.55 2.51
N GLU A 279 20.66 -0.84 3.20
CA GLU A 279 20.43 0.54 3.67
C GLU A 279 21.55 1.50 3.22
N TYR A 280 21.22 2.79 3.15
CA TYR A 280 22.14 3.89 2.84
C TYR A 280 21.69 5.17 3.56
N HIS A 281 22.58 5.80 4.33
CA HIS A 281 22.32 7.05 5.06
C HIS A 281 21.04 7.00 5.92
N THR A 282 20.96 6.04 6.82
CA THR A 282 19.98 6.04 7.90
C THR A 282 20.37 7.12 8.90
N MET A 283 19.51 8.12 9.05
CA MET A 283 19.68 9.27 9.93
C MET A 283 18.86 9.09 11.21
N ASN A 284 19.33 9.64 12.33
CA ASN A 284 18.47 9.86 13.49
C ASN A 284 17.64 11.16 13.36
N ALA A 285 16.73 11.41 14.30
CA ALA A 285 15.90 12.62 14.32
C ALA A 285 16.68 13.95 14.35
N GLN A 286 17.96 13.92 14.75
CA GLN A 286 18.84 15.09 14.78
C GLN A 286 19.60 15.29 13.45
N GLY A 287 19.36 14.45 12.45
CA GLY A 287 20.03 14.49 11.15
C GLY A 287 21.44 13.91 11.16
N GLN A 288 21.81 13.16 12.20
CA GLN A 288 23.10 12.47 12.26
C GLN A 288 22.99 11.12 11.55
N ASP A 289 23.96 10.82 10.70
CA ASP A 289 24.08 9.51 10.08
C ASP A 289 24.49 8.46 11.10
N ILE A 290 23.65 7.43 11.23
CA ILE A 290 23.81 6.29 12.12
C ILE A 290 23.93 4.97 11.34
N THR A 291 24.11 5.03 10.03
CA THR A 291 24.45 3.86 9.22
C THR A 291 25.81 3.33 9.69
N PRO A 292 25.92 2.03 10.04
CA PRO A 292 27.21 1.46 10.38
C PRO A 292 28.10 1.41 9.13
N LYS A 293 29.42 1.46 9.31
CA LYS A 293 30.36 1.36 8.18
C LYS A 293 30.22 0.06 7.37
N THR A 294 29.77 -1.00 8.04
CA THR A 294 29.53 -2.33 7.49
C THR A 294 28.49 -3.02 8.35
N ASN A 295 27.66 -3.85 7.74
CA ASN A 295 26.73 -4.73 8.42
C ASN A 295 26.53 -5.99 7.56
N VAL A 296 27.44 -6.94 7.73
CA VAL A 296 27.40 -8.23 7.01
C VAL A 296 26.47 -9.19 7.73
N LEU A 297 25.42 -9.65 7.06
CA LEU A 297 24.43 -10.57 7.60
C LEU A 297 24.42 -11.90 6.85
N THR A 298 24.16 -12.99 7.57
CA THR A 298 23.90 -14.31 7.00
C THR A 298 22.40 -14.62 7.08
N PHE A 299 21.74 -14.61 5.92
CA PHE A 299 20.36 -15.04 5.77
C PHE A 299 20.30 -16.55 5.70
N SER A 300 19.38 -17.18 6.44
CA SER A 300 19.31 -18.63 6.60
C SER A 300 17.90 -19.18 6.39
N MET A 301 17.81 -20.41 5.88
CA MET A 301 16.58 -21.19 5.74
C MET A 301 16.83 -22.60 6.23
N GLN A 302 15.85 -23.16 6.94
CA GLN A 302 15.81 -24.57 7.27
C GLN A 302 14.48 -25.16 6.80
N ARG A 303 14.53 -26.19 5.96
CA ARG A 303 13.33 -26.90 5.47
C ARG A 303 13.47 -28.39 5.69
N LYS A 304 12.44 -28.99 6.27
CA LYS A 304 12.29 -30.44 6.36
C LYS A 304 11.78 -31.00 5.02
N LYS A 305 12.42 -32.04 4.51
CA LYS A 305 12.04 -32.78 3.30
C LYS A 305 12.07 -34.27 3.60
N VAL A 306 11.10 -35.03 3.11
CA VAL A 306 11.15 -36.49 3.17
C VAL A 306 11.87 -37.01 1.93
N GLU A 307 12.97 -37.73 2.12
CA GLU A 307 13.68 -38.45 1.06
C GLU A 307 13.81 -39.92 1.46
N ASN A 308 13.40 -40.83 0.58
CA ASN A 308 13.42 -42.29 0.83
C ASN A 308 12.75 -42.72 2.14
N GLY A 309 11.68 -42.03 2.54
CA GLY A 309 10.95 -42.33 3.78
C GLY A 309 11.64 -41.85 5.06
N GLN A 310 12.73 -41.09 4.95
CA GLN A 310 13.43 -40.47 6.07
C GLN A 310 13.31 -38.95 6.02
N ASP A 311 13.26 -38.36 7.21
CA ASP A 311 13.28 -36.91 7.38
C ASP A 311 14.70 -36.37 7.17
N VAL A 312 14.87 -35.55 6.14
CA VAL A 312 16.11 -34.83 5.83
C VAL A 312 15.89 -33.33 6.08
N ILE A 313 16.87 -32.70 6.72
CA ILE A 313 16.89 -31.25 6.94
C ILE A 313 17.76 -30.62 5.84
N ILE A 314 17.18 -29.68 5.11
CA ILE A 314 17.89 -28.86 4.13
C ILE A 314 18.14 -27.49 4.75
N GLU A 315 19.41 -27.13 4.86
CA GLU A 315 19.86 -25.81 5.29
C GLU A 315 20.50 -25.07 4.13
N ARG A 316 20.20 -23.78 4.03
CA ARG A 316 20.85 -22.87 3.09
C ARG A 316 21.19 -21.58 3.80
N GLU A 317 22.27 -20.96 3.37
CA GLU A 317 22.73 -19.67 3.87
C GLU A 317 23.18 -18.77 2.71
N HIS A 318 23.05 -17.47 2.92
CA HIS A 318 23.57 -16.44 2.03
C HIS A 318 24.09 -15.28 2.88
N THR A 319 25.38 -14.99 2.75
CA THR A 319 26.02 -13.88 3.47
C THR A 319 26.24 -12.72 2.52
N THR A 320 25.81 -11.51 2.92
CA THR A 320 25.98 -10.30 2.12
C THR A 320 26.22 -9.09 3.00
N GLU A 321 26.95 -8.10 2.46
CA GLU A 321 26.94 -6.74 2.98
C GLU A 321 25.55 -6.13 2.80
N THR A 322 25.08 -5.43 3.83
CA THR A 322 23.77 -4.75 3.82
C THR A 322 23.89 -3.22 3.73
N ILE A 323 25.09 -2.67 3.72
CA ILE A 323 25.32 -1.24 3.51
C ILE A 323 25.64 -0.98 2.03
N LEU A 324 24.93 -0.04 1.40
CA LEU A 324 25.23 0.38 0.02
C LEU A 324 26.44 1.31 0.00
N THR A 325 27.22 1.22 -1.07
CA THR A 325 28.16 2.27 -1.47
C THR A 325 27.45 3.43 -2.17
N ASP A 326 28.10 4.59 -2.28
CA ASP A 326 27.57 5.76 -3.00
C ASP A 326 27.18 5.42 -4.45
N ASP A 327 28.02 4.64 -5.16
CA ASP A 327 27.79 4.24 -6.55
C ASP A 327 26.58 3.30 -6.69
N GLU A 328 26.41 2.36 -5.76
CA GLU A 328 25.24 1.47 -5.73
C GLU A 328 23.97 2.27 -5.38
N ALA A 329 24.04 3.16 -4.39
CA ALA A 329 22.92 4.00 -3.98
C ALA A 329 22.48 4.95 -5.10
N ALA A 330 23.41 5.48 -5.88
CA ALA A 330 23.12 6.34 -7.04
C ALA A 330 22.35 5.62 -8.17
N GLN A 331 22.38 4.28 -8.21
CA GLN A 331 21.58 3.52 -9.18
C GLN A 331 20.09 3.56 -8.86
N TYR A 332 19.70 3.78 -7.59
CA TYR A 332 18.31 3.86 -7.18
C TYR A 332 17.75 5.25 -7.45
N SER A 333 17.28 5.47 -8.67
CA SER A 333 16.52 6.65 -9.07
C SER A 333 15.16 6.25 -9.62
N VAL A 334 14.17 7.14 -9.55
CA VAL A 334 12.83 6.91 -10.13
C VAL A 334 12.93 6.50 -11.61
N ALA A 335 13.81 7.15 -12.38
CA ALA A 335 14.04 6.84 -13.79
C ALA A 335 14.62 5.44 -14.01
N ASN A 336 15.56 4.99 -13.18
CA ASN A 336 16.12 3.64 -13.31
C ASN A 336 15.13 2.56 -12.86
N VAL A 337 14.33 2.84 -11.82
CA VAL A 337 13.35 1.90 -11.27
C VAL A 337 12.14 1.73 -12.20
N PHE A 338 11.62 2.82 -12.76
CA PHE A 338 10.40 2.80 -13.55
C PHE A 338 10.61 2.93 -15.07
N GLY A 339 11.81 3.27 -15.52
CA GLY A 339 12.09 3.50 -16.94
C GLY A 339 11.28 4.69 -17.47
N ASP A 340 10.41 4.42 -18.43
CA ASP A 340 9.62 5.43 -19.15
C ASP A 340 8.40 5.95 -18.37
N TRP A 341 8.08 5.35 -17.22
CA TRP A 341 7.00 5.84 -16.38
C TRP A 341 7.51 6.92 -15.41
N HIS A 342 6.89 8.10 -15.48
CA HIS A 342 7.27 9.29 -14.71
C HIS A 342 6.14 9.71 -13.73
N PRO A 343 6.09 9.11 -12.51
CA PRO A 343 5.03 9.42 -11.54
C PRO A 343 4.94 10.88 -11.12
N ASP A 344 6.07 11.59 -11.05
CA ASP A 344 6.15 13.00 -10.66
C ASP A 344 5.44 13.92 -11.68
N GLU A 345 5.51 13.59 -12.97
CA GLU A 345 4.79 14.28 -14.03
C GLU A 345 3.29 14.04 -13.92
N VAL A 346 2.88 12.78 -13.69
CA VAL A 346 1.48 12.41 -13.48
C VAL A 346 0.91 13.16 -12.27
N ILE A 347 1.63 13.19 -11.15
CA ILE A 347 1.24 13.93 -9.94
C ILE A 347 1.08 15.41 -10.25
N ARG A 348 2.03 16.06 -10.92
CA ARG A 348 1.92 17.49 -11.28
C ARG A 348 0.68 17.79 -12.12
N GLN A 349 0.37 16.91 -13.07
CA GLN A 349 -0.81 17.07 -13.93
C GLN A 349 -2.12 16.88 -13.16
N VAL A 350 -2.22 15.80 -12.37
CA VAL A 350 -3.41 15.49 -11.57
C VAL A 350 -3.63 16.53 -10.48
N GLU A 351 -2.58 16.98 -9.79
CA GLU A 351 -2.66 18.00 -8.73
C GLU A 351 -3.27 19.32 -9.24
N LYS A 352 -2.84 19.79 -10.42
CA LYS A 352 -3.43 20.99 -11.05
C LYS A 352 -4.92 20.81 -11.30
N LYS A 353 -5.35 19.63 -11.73
CA LYS A 353 -6.77 19.31 -11.95
C LYS A 353 -7.52 19.18 -10.63
N ALA A 354 -6.94 18.47 -9.65
CA ALA A 354 -7.50 18.25 -8.32
C ALA A 354 -7.81 19.58 -7.62
N GLN A 355 -6.86 20.53 -7.62
CA GLN A 355 -7.06 21.86 -7.04
C GLN A 355 -8.23 22.63 -7.65
N GLN A 356 -8.50 22.45 -8.95
CA GLN A 356 -9.66 23.06 -9.60
C GLN A 356 -10.97 22.37 -9.20
N LEU A 357 -10.96 21.03 -9.12
CA LEU A 357 -12.14 20.24 -8.80
C LEU A 357 -12.53 20.37 -7.33
N LYS A 358 -11.55 20.43 -6.41
CA LYS A 358 -11.79 20.58 -4.96
C LYS A 358 -12.57 21.84 -4.60
N LYS A 359 -12.44 22.92 -5.37
CA LYS A 359 -13.22 24.16 -5.18
C LYS A 359 -14.74 23.97 -5.31
N ARG A 360 -15.19 22.83 -5.84
CA ARG A 360 -16.60 22.49 -6.04
C ARG A 360 -17.10 21.44 -5.04
N LEU A 361 -16.24 20.93 -4.15
CA LEU A 361 -16.67 20.10 -3.03
C LEU A 361 -17.53 20.96 -2.10
N LYS A 362 -18.69 20.43 -1.73
CA LYS A 362 -19.68 21.10 -0.89
C LYS A 362 -19.84 20.35 0.42
#